data_AF-A0A162C153-F1
#
_entry.id   AF-A0A162C153-F1
#
_cell.length_a   1.000
_cell.length_b   1.000
_cell.length_c   1.000
_cell.angle_alpha   90.00
_cell.angle_beta   90.00
_cell.angle_gamma   90.00
#
_symmetry.space_group_name_H-M   'P 1'
#
loop_
_entity.id
_entity.type
_entity.pdbx_description
1 polymer ?
#
loop_
_entity_poly.entity_id
_entity_poly.type
_entity_poly.pdbx_seq_one_letter_code
_entity_poly.pdbx_strand_id
1 'polypeptide(L)' 'RLLREADSPLSAANAQDLNAARAAGLAEPLVDRLKLSPAVIATVAEGCEQLAAMPDPVGEISGL' A
#
# COMPACT_ATOMS: atom_id res chain seq x y z
N ARG A 1 4.72 -5.76 10.42
CA ARG A 1 5.55 -4.89 11.30
C ARG A 1 6.28 -3.78 10.54
N LEU A 2 7.21 -4.09 9.62
CA LEU A 2 8.07 -3.09 8.94
C LEU A 2 7.31 -1.93 8.28
N LEU A 3 6.17 -2.20 7.63
CA LEU A 3 5.33 -1.17 7.00
C LEU A 3 4.91 -0.07 7.99
N ARG A 4 4.53 -0.44 9.21
CA ARG A 4 4.10 0.51 10.25
C ARG A 4 5.27 1.28 10.85
N GLU A 5 6.47 0.69 10.86
CA GLU A 5 7.69 1.32 11.38
C GLU A 5 8.32 2.28 10.37
N ALA A 6 8.08 2.05 9.08
CA ALA A 6 8.61 2.84 7.97
C ALA A 6 7.74 4.05 7.60
N ASP A 7 6.84 4.52 8.47
CA ASP A 7 5.92 5.62 8.20
C ASP A 7 6.64 6.89 7.69
N SER A 8 7.69 7.32 8.40
CA SER A 8 8.47 8.51 8.04
C SER A 8 9.15 8.40 6.66
N PRO A 9 9.95 7.36 6.34
CA PRO A 9 10.57 7.24 5.03
C PRO A 9 9.55 7.05 3.90
N LEU A 10 8.44 6.34 4.13
CA LEU A 10 7.38 6.16 3.13
C LEU A 10 6.63 7.47 2.85
N SER A 11 6.32 8.24 3.89
CA SER A 11 5.67 9.55 3.74
C SER A 11 6.57 10.54 3.00
N ALA A 12 7.87 10.57 3.33
CA ALA A 12 8.83 11.42 2.65
C ALA A 12 8.98 11.09 1.16
N ALA A 13 9.04 9.81 0.81
CA ALA A 13 9.08 9.37 -0.58
C ALA A 13 7.77 9.70 -1.32
N ASN A 14 6.61 9.38 -0.73
CA ASN A 14 5.32 9.65 -1.37
C ASN A 14 5.06 11.15 -1.57
N ALA A 15 5.56 12.02 -0.69
CA ALA A 15 5.48 13.46 -0.90
C ALA A 15 6.18 13.91 -2.20
N GLN A 16 7.30 13.28 -2.56
CA GLN A 16 7.99 13.55 -3.82
C GLN A 16 7.12 13.12 -5.01
N ASP A 17 6.50 11.94 -4.93
CA ASP A 17 5.59 11.43 -5.96
C ASP A 17 4.35 12.32 -6.13
N LEU A 18 3.75 12.78 -5.03
CA LEU A 18 2.60 13.68 -5.06
C LEU A 18 2.93 15.02 -5.72
N ASN A 19 4.12 15.57 -5.42
CA ASN A 19 4.59 16.80 -6.05
C ASN A 19 4.83 16.60 -7.55
N ALA A 20 5.46 15.49 -7.95
CA ALA A 20 5.68 15.15 -9.34
C ALA A 20 4.35 14.94 -10.10
N ALA A 21 3.38 14.26 -9.49
CA ALA A 21 2.06 14.02 -10.06
C ALA A 21 1.29 15.33 -10.27
N ARG A 22 1.31 16.24 -9.28
CA ARG A 22 0.70 17.58 -9.40
C ARG A 22 1.38 18.40 -10.50
N ALA A 23 2.71 18.38 -10.57
CA ALA A 23 3.47 19.07 -11.61
C ALA A 23 3.18 18.52 -13.02
N ALA A 24 2.90 17.22 -13.13
CA ALA A 24 2.49 16.56 -14.37
C ALA A 24 1.01 16.82 -14.76
N GLY A 25 0.26 17.59 -13.96
CA GLY A 25 -1.14 17.89 -14.24
C GLY A 25 -2.10 16.74 -13.95
N LEU A 26 -1.70 15.78 -13.10
CA LEU A 26 -2.58 14.70 -12.69
C LEU A 26 -3.81 15.26 -11.94
N ALA A 27 -5.01 14.78 -12.30
CA ALA A 27 -6.24 15.23 -11.67
C ALA A 27 -6.25 14.94 -10.15
N GLU A 28 -6.77 15.88 -9.34
CA GLU A 28 -6.80 15.76 -7.87
C GLU A 28 -7.34 14.42 -7.34
N PRO A 29 -8.45 13.85 -7.87
CA PRO A 29 -8.93 12.56 -7.39
C PRO A 29 -7.93 11.40 -7.61
N LEU A 30 -7.05 11.51 -8.61
CA LEU A 30 -5.99 10.53 -8.84
C LEU A 30 -4.78 10.78 -7.93
N VAL A 31 -4.48 12.05 -7.64
CA VAL A 31 -3.46 12.42 -6.63
C VAL A 31 -3.87 11.92 -5.24
N ASP A 32 -5.15 12.01 -4.89
CA ASP A 32 -5.67 11.47 -3.63
C ASP A 32 -5.52 9.95 -3.54
N ARG A 33 -5.70 9.23 -4.65
CA ARG A 33 -5.46 7.78 -4.71
C ARG A 33 -3.98 7.41 -4.61
N LEU A 34 -3.08 8.31 -5.00
CA LEU A 34 -1.63 8.12 -4.89
C LEU A 34 -1.11 8.37 -3.47
N LYS A 35 -1.88 9.10 -2.64
CA LYS A 35 -1.47 9.51 -1.29
C LYS A 35 -1.40 8.33 -0.32
N LEU A 36 -0.22 8.10 0.25
CA LEU A 36 0.00 7.16 1.34
C LEU A 36 -0.22 7.87 2.69
N SER A 37 -1.46 7.82 3.19
CA SER A 37 -1.78 8.29 4.54
C SER A 37 -1.45 7.22 5.60
N PRO A 38 -1.31 7.60 6.89
CA PRO A 38 -1.11 6.62 7.97
C PRO A 38 -2.20 5.54 8.00
N ALA A 39 -3.45 5.92 7.71
CA ALA A 39 -4.56 4.97 7.61
C ALA A 39 -4.36 3.96 6.47
N VAL A 40 -3.91 4.42 5.30
CA VAL A 40 -3.61 3.55 4.15
C VAL A 40 -2.50 2.57 4.49
N ILE A 41 -1.40 3.02 5.09
CA ILE A 41 -0.29 2.14 5.50
C ILE A 41 -0.76 1.11 6.53
N ALA A 42 -1.61 1.50 7.49
CA ALA A 42 -2.18 0.58 8.46
C ALA A 42 -3.05 -0.50 7.79
N THR A 43 -3.91 -0.11 6.83
CA THR A 43 -4.74 -1.04 6.05
C THR A 43 -3.89 -1.99 5.21
N VAL A 44 -2.82 -1.50 4.56
CA VAL A 44 -1.90 -2.36 3.80
C VAL A 44 -1.20 -3.36 4.70
N ALA A 45 -0.72 -2.93 5.87
CA ALA A 45 -0.09 -3.82 6.84
C ALA A 45 -1.04 -4.90 7.35
N GLU A 46 -2.29 -4.54 7.63
CA GLU A 46 -3.34 -5.50 8.00
C GLU A 46 -3.64 -6.49 6.87
N GLY A 47 -3.76 -6.02 5.62
CA GLY A 47 -3.96 -6.90 4.47
C GLY A 47 -2.83 -7.94 4.32
N CYS A 48 -1.58 -7.54 4.55
CA CYS A 48 -0.45 -8.48 4.58
C CYS A 48 -0.60 -9.53 5.70
N GLU A 49 -1.05 -9.12 6.89
CA GLU A 49 -1.27 -10.02 8.04
C GLU A 49 -2.41 -11.00 7.77
N GLN A 50 -3.50 -10.54 7.12
CA GLN A 50 -4.62 -11.38 6.70
C GLN A 50 -4.20 -12.41 5.65
N LEU A 51 -3.46 -12.00 4.62
CA LEU A 51 -2.94 -12.92 3.60
C LEU A 51 -2.01 -13.96 4.19
N ALA A 52 -1.12 -13.57 5.11
CA ALA A 52 -0.22 -14.48 5.79
C ALA A 52 -0.95 -15.51 6.69
N ALA A 53 -2.18 -15.22 7.11
CA ALA A 53 -3.00 -16.12 7.91
C ALA A 53 -3.84 -17.09 7.05
N MET A 54 -3.93 -16.89 5.74
CA MET A 54 -4.66 -17.79 4.86
C MET A 54 -3.91 -19.11 4.67
N PRO A 55 -4.62 -20.24 4.46
CA PRO A 55 -3.99 -21.49 4.05
C PRO A 55 -3.18 -21.31 2.77
N ASP A 56 -2.02 -21.95 2.70
CA ASP A 56 -1.19 -21.94 1.48
C ASP A 56 -1.79 -22.91 0.45
N PRO A 57 -2.29 -22.42 -0.70
CA PRO A 57 -2.88 -23.28 -1.72
C PRO A 57 -1.82 -23.99 -2.58
N VAL A 58 -0.53 -23.68 -2.42
CA VAL A 58 0.53 -24.23 -3.27
C VAL A 58 0.67 -25.73 -3.03
N GLY A 59 0.34 -26.52 -4.07
CA GLY A 59 0.42 -27.97 -4.03
C GLY A 59 -0.91 -28.66 -3.70
N GLU A 60 -1.99 -27.92 -3.47
CA GLU A 60 -3.34 -28.51 -3.36
C GLU A 60 -3.88 -28.94 -4.72
N ILE A 61 -4.53 -30.10 -4.78
CA ILE A 61 -5.29 -30.56 -5.96
C ILE A 61 -6.77 -30.35 -5.66
N SER A 62 -7.34 -29.29 -6.24
CA SER A 62 -8.76 -28.98 -6.13
C SER A 62 -9.49 -29.50 -7.38
N GLY A 63 -10.33 -30.55 -7.25
CA GLY A 63 -11.21 -31.03 -8.33
C GLY A 63 -11.03 -32.48 -8.78
N LEU A 64 -11.14 -33.43 -7.85
CA LEU A 64 -11.43 -34.84 -8.18
C LEU A 64 -12.95 -35.08 -8.23
#